data_AF-A0A7H1RLV4-F1
#
_entry.id   AF-A0A7H1RLV4-F1
#
_cell.length_a   1.000
_cell.length_b   1.000
_cell.length_c   1.000
_cell.angle_alpha   90.00
_cell.angle_beta   90.00
_cell.angle_gamma   90.00
#
_symmetry.space_group_name_H-M   'P 1'
#
loop_
_entity.id
_entity.type
_entity.pdbx_description
1 polymer ?
#
loop_
_entity_poly.entity_id
_entity_poly.type
_entity_poly.pdbx_seq_one_letter_code
_entity_poly.pdbx_strand_id
1 'polypeptide(L)'
;MKKIARPEPQVTWISPVGEGFQLEISATINGLLHQLVTVVADDLDESLWAQVSSGGTEVQIPLAVLRDALDAAVGQVHSESWYDEQLPTDGEA
;
A
#
# COMPACT_ATOMS: atom_id res chain seq x y z
N MET A 1 4.34 -18.73 -9.64
CA MET A 1 3.75 -18.11 -8.44
C MET A 1 4.55 -16.85 -8.11
N LYS A 2 3.89 -15.72 -7.82
CA LYS A 2 4.57 -14.53 -7.30
C LYS A 2 4.96 -14.81 -5.85
N LYS A 3 6.23 -14.58 -5.48
CA LYS A 3 6.69 -14.72 -4.10
C LYS A 3 6.22 -13.50 -3.30
N ILE A 4 5.59 -13.74 -2.15
CA ILE A 4 5.21 -12.67 -1.22
C ILE A 4 6.44 -12.33 -0.37
N ALA A 5 6.86 -11.06 -0.41
CA ALA A 5 7.91 -10.52 0.43
C ALA A 5 7.31 -9.53 1.44
N ARG A 6 7.87 -9.48 2.65
CA ARG A 6 7.47 -8.55 3.72
C ARG A 6 8.72 -7.83 4.25
N PRO A 7 9.38 -7.00 3.43
CA PRO A 7 10.57 -6.29 3.86
C PRO A 7 10.22 -5.20 4.88
N GLU A 8 11.21 -4.72 5.62
CA GLU A 8 11.03 -3.57 6.51
C GLU A 8 10.93 -2.27 5.69
N PRO A 9 9.82 -1.52 5.79
CA PRO A 9 9.65 -0.28 5.05
C PRO A 9 10.40 0.88 5.71
N GLN A 10 10.93 1.77 4.90
CA GLN A 10 11.54 3.03 5.29
C GLN A 10 10.71 4.18 4.73
N VAL A 11 10.42 5.18 5.56
CA VAL A 11 9.66 6.36 5.18
C VAL A 11 10.60 7.55 5.09
N THR A 12 10.66 8.19 3.93
CA THR A 12 11.58 9.31 3.67
C THR A 12 10.82 10.48 3.06
N TRP A 13 11.11 11.69 3.53
CA TRP A 13 10.65 12.92 2.89
C TRP A 13 11.67 13.33 1.83
N ILE A 14 11.20 13.58 0.61
CA ILE A 14 12.05 13.97 -0.52
C ILE A 14 11.55 15.30 -1.07
N SER A 15 12.48 16.17 -1.44
CA SER A 15 12.19 17.46 -2.08
C SER A 15 13.05 17.60 -3.33
N PRO A 16 12.71 16.91 -4.44
CA PRO A 16 13.43 17.07 -5.68
C PRO A 16 13.14 18.45 -6.27
N VAL A 17 14.17 19.05 -6.87
CA VAL A 17 14.02 20.34 -7.55
C VAL A 17 13.01 20.18 -8.71
N GLY A 18 11.88 20.87 -8.61
CA GLY A 18 10.84 20.89 -9.66
C GLY A 18 9.71 19.86 -9.49
N GLU A 19 9.79 18.95 -8.52
CA GLU A 19 8.76 17.93 -8.27
C GLU A 19 8.03 18.13 -6.92
N GLY A 20 8.27 19.27 -6.26
CA GLY A 20 7.64 19.60 -4.99
C GLY A 20 8.14 18.74 -3.83
N PHE A 21 7.31 18.63 -2.78
CA PHE A 21 7.61 17.86 -1.57
C PHE A 21 6.83 16.56 -1.58
N GLN A 22 7.53 15.43 -1.52
CA GLN A 22 6.94 14.10 -1.60
C GLN A 22 7.32 13.23 -0.42
N LEU A 23 6.47 12.25 -0.11
CA LEU A 23 6.74 11.23 0.90
C LEU A 23 6.95 9.89 0.19
N GLU A 24 8.12 9.29 0.36
CA GLU A 24 8.45 7.99 -0.22
C GLU A 24 8.42 6.89 0.85
N ILE A 25 7.85 5.74 0.48
CA ILE A 25 8.01 4.48 1.18
C ILE A 25 8.88 3.57 0.30
N SER A 26 10.02 3.16 0.81
CA SER A 26 10.96 2.27 0.13
C SER A 26 11.36 1.09 1.01
N ALA A 27 11.90 0.03 0.40
CA ALA A 27 12.41 -1.10 1.16
C ALA A 27 13.53 -1.81 0.40
N THR A 28 14.42 -2.50 1.13
CA THR A 28 15.46 -3.32 0.51
C THR A 28 14.90 -4.71 0.18
N ILE A 29 14.92 -5.09 -1.10
CA ILE A 29 14.48 -6.40 -1.59
C ILE A 29 15.64 -7.00 -2.38
N ASN A 30 16.06 -8.21 -2.02
CA ASN A 30 17.22 -8.90 -2.63
C ASN A 30 18.50 -8.03 -2.67
N GLY A 31 18.73 -7.21 -1.65
CA GLY A 31 19.92 -6.35 -1.52
C GLY A 31 19.87 -5.04 -2.33
N LEU A 32 18.76 -4.75 -3.02
CA LEU A 32 18.55 -3.50 -3.75
C LEU A 32 17.45 -2.68 -3.07
N LEU A 33 17.64 -1.36 -3.03
CA LEU A 33 16.60 -0.44 -2.55
C LEU A 33 15.55 -0.27 -3.65
N HIS A 34 14.29 -0.49 -3.28
CA HIS A 34 13.14 -0.31 -4.16
C HIS A 34 12.19 0.72 -3.58
N GLN A 35 11.81 1.70 -4.39
CA GLN A 35 10.66 2.57 -4.13
C GLN A 35 9.37 1.74 -4.27
N LEU A 36 8.53 1.76 -3.24
CA LEU A 36 7.29 0.98 -3.19
C LEU A 36 6.07 1.85 -3.46
N VAL A 37 6.00 3.00 -2.79
CA VAL A 37 4.90 3.96 -2.86
C VAL A 37 5.48 5.37 -2.73
N THR A 38 4.93 6.32 -3.47
CA THR A 38 5.21 7.74 -3.27
C THR A 38 3.91 8.49 -3.07
N VAL A 39 3.85 9.38 -2.09
CA VAL A 39 2.74 10.33 -1.95
C VAL A 39 3.17 11.66 -2.55
N VAL A 40 2.38 12.12 -3.52
CA VAL A 40 2.57 13.37 -4.25
C VAL A 40 1.34 14.26 -4.11
N ALA A 41 1.51 15.56 -4.33
CA ALA A 41 0.42 16.51 -4.47
C ALA A 41 0.10 16.73 -5.97
N ASP A 42 -1.17 16.92 -6.30
CA ASP A 42 -1.58 17.35 -7.64
C ASP A 42 -1.28 18.85 -7.83
N ASP A 43 -0.63 19.20 -8.95
CA ASP A 43 -0.22 20.59 -9.25
C ASP A 43 -1.39 21.57 -9.43
N LEU A 44 -2.61 21.08 -9.69
CA LEU A 44 -3.78 21.92 -9.95
C LEU A 44 -4.52 22.32 -8.67
N ASP A 45 -4.66 21.38 -7.73
CA ASP A 45 -5.53 21.56 -6.56
C ASP A 45 -4.91 21.12 -5.22
N GLU A 46 -3.64 20.70 -5.22
CA GLU A 46 -2.89 20.24 -4.03
C GLU A 46 -3.52 19.01 -3.36
N SER A 47 -4.42 18.28 -4.04
CA SER A 47 -4.93 17.01 -3.54
C SER A 47 -3.83 15.96 -3.46
N LEU A 48 -3.88 15.09 -2.45
CA LEU A 48 -2.83 14.11 -2.18
C LEU A 48 -3.15 12.76 -2.82
N TRP A 49 -2.14 12.18 -3.47
CA TRP A 49 -2.25 10.92 -4.20
C TRP A 49 -1.12 9.99 -3.83
N ALA A 50 -1.43 8.71 -3.64
CA ALA A 50 -0.43 7.66 -3.55
C ALA A 50 -0.17 7.07 -4.94
N GLN A 51 1.04 7.25 -5.43
CA GLN A 51 1.56 6.68 -6.66
C GLN A 51 2.19 5.31 -6.39
N VAL A 52 1.75 4.31 -7.16
CA VAL A 52 2.25 2.93 -7.10
C VAL A 52 2.48 2.39 -8.51
N SER A 53 3.45 1.50 -8.68
CA SER A 53 3.68 0.81 -9.96
C SER A 53 2.87 -0.48 -10.04
N SER A 54 2.05 -0.62 -11.09
CA SER A 54 1.26 -1.81 -11.37
C SER A 54 1.38 -2.17 -12.85
N GLY A 55 1.91 -3.36 -13.15
CA GLY A 55 2.02 -3.84 -14.52
C GLY A 55 2.90 -2.99 -15.45
N GLY A 56 3.84 -2.21 -14.90
CA GLY A 56 4.67 -1.27 -15.66
C GLY A 56 4.03 0.10 -15.88
N THR A 57 2.86 0.34 -15.28
CA THR A 57 2.16 1.64 -15.29
C THR A 57 2.16 2.24 -13.89
N GLU A 58 2.39 3.55 -13.80
CA GLU A 58 2.19 4.28 -12.56
C GLU A 58 0.71 4.61 -12.40
N VAL A 59 0.16 4.24 -11.24
CA VAL A 59 -1.23 4.45 -10.89
C VAL A 59 -1.27 5.33 -9.66
N GLN A 60 -2.07 6.39 -9.71
CA GLN A 60 -2.33 7.26 -8.58
C GLN A 60 -3.69 6.95 -7.97
N ILE A 61 -3.71 6.78 -6.65
CA ILE A 61 -4.92 6.51 -5.87
C ILE A 61 -5.10 7.70 -4.90
N PRO A 62 -6.29 8.32 -4.82
CA PRO A 62 -6.52 9.40 -3.87
C PRO A 62 -6.19 8.95 -2.45
N LEU A 63 -5.42 9.74 -1.71
CA LEU A 63 -4.97 9.35 -0.37
C LEU A 63 -6.16 9.17 0.59
N ALA A 64 -7.24 9.94 0.39
CA ALA A 64 -8.49 9.79 1.15
C ALA A 64 -9.10 8.39 0.99
N VAL A 65 -9.17 7.88 -0.26
CA VAL A 65 -9.72 6.54 -0.55
C VAL A 65 -8.88 5.46 0.11
N LEU A 66 -7.55 5.60 0.11
CA LEU A 66 -6.67 4.64 0.77
C LEU A 66 -6.85 4.63 2.29
N ARG A 67 -7.01 5.80 2.91
CA ARG A 67 -7.25 5.90 4.37
C ARG A 67 -8.54 5.16 4.75
N ASP A 68 -9.63 5.46 4.06
CA ASP A 68 -10.93 4.82 4.31
C ASP A 68 -10.86 3.30 4.11
N ALA A 69 -10.15 2.84 3.06
CA ALA A 69 -9.97 1.43 2.78
C ALA A 69 -9.11 0.72 3.85
N LEU A 70 -8.03 1.35 4.32
CA LEU A 70 -7.16 0.80 5.37
C LEU A 70 -7.91 0.69 6.70
N ASP A 71 -8.69 1.70 7.07
CA ASP A 71 -9.50 1.70 8.29
C ASP A 71 -10.56 0.58 8.23
N ALA A 72 -11.22 0.40 7.09
CA ALA A 72 -12.16 -0.71 6.89
C ALA A 72 -11.46 -2.08 6.95
N ALA A 73 -10.25 -2.18 6.40
CA ALA A 73 -9.51 -3.44 6.32
C ALA A 73 -9.10 -3.98 7.69
N VAL A 74 -8.70 -3.12 8.64
CA VAL A 74 -8.29 -3.53 9.99
C VAL A 74 -9.36 -4.38 10.71
N GLY A 75 -10.64 -4.13 10.44
CA GLY A 75 -11.74 -4.86 11.08
C GLY A 75 -12.39 -5.96 10.24
N GLN A 76 -12.13 -6.02 8.93
CA GLN A 76 -12.89 -6.86 8.00
C GLN A 76 -12.03 -7.81 7.17
N VAL A 77 -10.74 -7.51 6.99
CA VAL A 77 -9.85 -8.34 6.19
C VAL A 77 -9.23 -9.41 7.06
N HIS A 78 -9.55 -10.67 6.75
CA HIS A 78 -9.04 -11.84 7.46
C HIS A 78 -8.35 -12.80 6.48
N SER A 79 -7.47 -13.66 6.99
CA SER A 79 -6.86 -14.73 6.20
C SER A 79 -7.85 -15.85 5.90
N GLU A 80 -7.55 -16.66 4.89
CA GLU A 80 -8.29 -17.90 4.60
C GLU A 80 -8.38 -18.81 5.83
N SER A 81 -7.27 -19.02 6.54
CA SER A 81 -7.28 -19.82 7.78
C SER A 81 -8.20 -19.28 8.87
N TRP A 82 -8.30 -17.95 9.01
CA TRP A 82 -9.26 -17.38 9.96
C TRP A 82 -10.68 -17.68 9.52
N TYR A 83 -10.97 -17.64 8.21
CA TYR A 83 -12.30 -17.95 7.70
C TYR A 83 -12.67 -19.42 7.95
N ASP A 84 -11.74 -20.35 7.73
CA ASP A 84 -11.94 -21.78 7.99
C ASP A 84 -12.28 -22.07 9.45
N GLU A 85 -11.70 -21.33 10.41
CA GLU A 85 -11.99 -21.44 11.84
C GLU A 85 -13.40 -20.94 12.22
N GLN A 86 -14.00 -20.11 11.38
CA GLN A 86 -15.30 -19.48 11.62
C GLN A 86 -16.46 -20.26 10.99
N LEU A 87 -16.16 -21.22 10.11
CA LEU A 87 -17.15 -22.12 9.56
C LEU A 87 -17.64 -23.07 10.67
N PRO A 88 -18.97 -23.28 10.81
CA PRO A 88 -19.47 -24.26 11.75
C PRO A 88 -18.86 -25.61 11.42
N THR A 89 -18.35 -26.30 12.43
CA THR A 89 -17.90 -27.68 12.27
C THR A 89 -19.14 -28.52 11.95
N ASP A 90 -19.13 -29.22 10.82
CA ASP A 90 -20.20 -30.16 10.46
C ASP A 90 -20.41 -31.16 11.60
N GLY A 91 -21.41 -30.94 12.47
CA GLY A 91 -21.55 -31.71 13.69
C GLY A 91 -22.62 -31.30 14.71
N GLU A 92 -23.29 -30.15 14.57
CA GLU A 92 -24.47 -29.82 15.40
C GLU A 92 -25.65 -29.40 14.51
N ALA A 93 -26.38 -30.40 14.01
CA ALA A 93 -27.74 -30.29 13.48
C ALA A 93 -28.64 -31.31 14.19
#